data_AF-A0A5P1EQ21-F1
#
_entry.id   AF-A0A5P1EQ21-F1
#
_cell.length_a   1.000
_cell.length_b   1.000
_cell.length_c   1.000
_cell.angle_alpha   90.00
_cell.angle_beta   90.00
_cell.angle_gamma   90.00
#
_symmetry.space_group_name_H-M   'P 1'
#
loop_
_entity.id
_entity.type
_entity.pdbx_description
1 polymer ?
#
loop_
_entity_poly.entity_id
_entity_poly.type
_entity_poly.pdbx_seq_one_letter_code
_entity_poly.pdbx_strand_id
1 'polypeptide(L)' 'MEKVSLAFHGKLNILDNKAGTAIDKKAIDSMAEEYMSIMSTNFESAFLVCQLAYPLLKVSGAGSIVNISSIFGKLF' A
#
# COMPACT_ATOMS: atom_id res chain seq x y z
N MET A 1 15.84 6.08 -4.98
CA MET A 1 15.12 7.15 -4.26
C MET A 1 15.41 8.55 -4.77
N GLU A 2 16.59 8.89 -5.29
CA GLU A 2 16.89 10.24 -5.81
C GLU A 2 15.88 10.75 -6.85
N LYS A 3 15.53 9.95 -7.86
CA LYS A 3 14.53 10.34 -8.89
C LYS A 3 13.16 10.67 -8.27
N VAL A 4 12.73 9.87 -7.30
CA VAL A 4 11.45 10.05 -6.60
C VAL A 4 11.52 11.31 -5.73
N SER A 5 12.59 11.48 -4.96
CA SER A 5 12.83 12.69 -4.17
C SER A 5 12.78 13.96 -5.03
N LEU A 6 13.43 13.95 -6.20
CA LEU A 6 13.39 15.07 -7.14
C LEU A 6 11.97 15.38 -7.63
N ALA A 7 11.21 14.33 -8.00
CA ALA A 7 9.82 14.46 -8.45
C ALA A 7 8.90 15.06 -7.38
N PHE A 8 9.23 14.88 -6.10
CA PHE A 8 8.49 15.40 -4.95
C PHE A 8 9.15 16.62 -4.30
N HIS A 9 10.15 17.25 -4.95
CA HIS A 9 10.89 18.39 -4.39
C HIS A 9 11.43 18.14 -2.96
N GLY A 10 11.88 16.91 -2.71
CA GLY A 10 12.43 16.48 -1.42
C GLY A 10 11.40 16.25 -0.30
N LYS A 11 10.10 16.38 -0.55
CA LYS A 11 9.06 16.23 0.48
C LYS A 11 7.79 15.55 -0.04
N LEU A 12 7.20 14.68 0.78
CA LEU A 12 5.90 14.06 0.47
C LEU A 12 4.89 14.43 1.55
N ASN A 13 3.80 15.09 1.18
CA ASN A 13 2.78 15.50 2.16
C ASN A 13 1.70 14.43 2.35
N ILE A 14 1.33 13.73 1.28
CA ILE A 14 0.26 12.73 1.30
C ILE A 14 0.73 11.50 0.52
N LEU A 15 0.60 10.33 1.13
CA LEU A 15 0.73 9.03 0.48
C LEU A 15 -0.64 8.35 0.46
N ASP A 16 -1.16 8.01 -0.72
CA ASP A 16 -2.40 7.25 -0.90
C ASP A 16 -2.07 5.84 -1.40
N ASN A 17 -2.20 4.84 -0.51
CA ASN A 17 -2.02 3.43 -0.83
C ASN A 17 -3.36 2.84 -1.26
N LYS A 18 -3.57 2.79 -2.58
CA LYS A 18 -4.80 2.32 -3.22
C LYS A 18 -4.62 1.04 -4.06
N ALA A 19 -3.39 0.56 -4.24
CA ALA A 19 -3.14 -0.65 -4.98
C ALA A 19 -3.87 -1.84 -4.33
N GLY A 20 -4.70 -2.52 -5.12
CA GLY A 20 -5.53 -3.61 -4.62
C GLY A 20 -6.11 -4.43 -5.77
N THR A 21 -6.21 -5.74 -5.56
CA THR A 21 -6.80 -6.71 -6.48
C THR A 21 -7.73 -7.66 -5.70
N ALA A 22 -8.63 -8.33 -6.40
CA ALA A 22 -9.52 -9.31 -5.82
C ALA A 22 -9.60 -10.54 -6.74
N ILE A 23 -9.69 -11.72 -6.14
CA ILE A 23 -10.03 -12.96 -6.83
C ILE A 23 -11.33 -13.46 -6.23
N ASP A 24 -12.35 -13.58 -7.08
CA ASP A 24 -13.66 -14.06 -6.69
C ASP A 24 -13.72 -15.58 -6.83
N LYS A 25 -13.22 -16.27 -5.78
CA LYS A 25 -13.23 -17.73 -5.67
C LYS A 25 -13.62 -18.13 -4.27
N LYS A 26 -14.24 -19.32 -4.15
CA LYS A 26 -14.41 -19.95 -2.85
C LYS A 26 -13.04 -20.31 -2.29
N ALA A 27 -12.88 -20.19 -0.98
CA ALA A 27 -11.62 -20.50 -0.31
C ALA A 27 -11.11 -21.93 -0.59
N ILE A 28 -12.01 -22.89 -0.80
CA ILE A 28 -11.66 -24.29 -1.12
C ILE A 28 -11.12 -24.47 -2.54
N ASP A 29 -11.39 -23.53 -3.44
CA ASP A 29 -10.99 -23.56 -4.85
C ASP A 29 -9.80 -22.62 -5.14
N SER A 30 -9.30 -21.92 -4.10
CA SER A 30 -8.21 -20.94 -4.21
C SER A 30 -6.85 -21.61 -4.08
N MET A 31 -5.93 -21.22 -4.96
CA MET A 31 -4.54 -21.68 -4.92
C MET A 31 -3.71 -20.81 -3.95
N ALA A 32 -2.62 -21.38 -3.41
CA ALA A 32 -1.73 -20.65 -2.52
C ALA A 32 -1.11 -19.42 -3.21
N GLU A 33 -0.76 -19.56 -4.49
CA GLU A 33 -0.18 -18.51 -5.31
C GLU A 33 -1.16 -17.35 -5.53
N GLU A 34 -2.45 -17.64 -5.65
CA GLU A 34 -3.51 -16.65 -5.78
C GLU A 34 -3.67 -15.83 -4.49
N TYR A 35 -3.68 -16.50 -3.35
CA TYR A 35 -3.67 -15.85 -2.04
C TYR A 35 -2.42 -14.97 -1.85
N MET A 36 -1.24 -15.50 -2.17
CA MET A 36 0.01 -14.75 -2.08
C MET A 36 0.01 -13.52 -2.98
N SER A 37 -0.53 -13.63 -4.20
CA SER A 37 -0.63 -12.49 -5.12
C SER A 37 -1.53 -11.38 -4.57
N ILE A 38 -2.68 -11.74 -3.98
CA ILE A 38 -3.58 -10.78 -3.31
C ILE A 38 -2.87 -10.14 -2.12
N MET A 39 -2.25 -10.93 -1.24
CA MET A 39 -1.62 -10.41 -0.03
C MET A 39 -0.41 -9.53 -0.34
N SER A 40 0.40 -9.91 -1.33
CA SER A 40 1.55 -9.12 -1.77
C SER A 40 1.08 -7.77 -2.34
N THR A 41 0.01 -7.78 -3.13
CA THR A 41 -0.52 -6.55 -3.74
C THR A 41 -1.26 -5.66 -2.72
N ASN A 42 -2.17 -6.23 -1.93
CA ASN A 42 -3.12 -5.45 -1.13
C ASN A 42 -2.55 -5.05 0.24
N PHE A 43 -1.56 -5.78 0.77
CA PHE A 43 -1.04 -5.56 2.11
C PHE A 43 0.46 -5.28 2.11
N GLU A 44 1.26 -6.19 1.55
CA GLU A 44 2.72 -6.07 1.56
C GLU A 44 3.19 -4.82 0.82
N SER A 45 2.61 -4.53 -0.35
CA SER A 45 2.98 -3.36 -1.15
C SER A 45 2.79 -2.05 -0.39
N ALA A 46 1.67 -1.88 0.32
CA ALA A 46 1.39 -0.68 1.11
C ALA A 46 2.41 -0.50 2.24
N PHE A 47 2.79 -1.59 2.91
CA PHE A 47 3.84 -1.57 3.93
C PHE A 47 5.20 -1.15 3.36
N LEU A 48 5.63 -1.77 2.25
CA LEU A 48 6.91 -1.47 1.61
C LEU A 48 6.96 -0.03 1.08
N VAL A 49 5.87 0.45 0.47
CA VAL A 49 5.79 1.85 -0.01
C VAL A 49 5.85 2.82 1.17
N CYS A 50 5.19 2.55 2.30
CA CYS A 50 5.32 3.36 3.51
C CYS A 50 6.78 3.43 3.99
N GLN A 51 7.49 2.30 4.03
CA GLN A 51 8.91 2.27 4.42
C GLN A 51 9.77 3.12 3.49
N LEU A 52 9.58 2.98 2.17
CA LEU A 52 10.33 3.74 1.18
C LEU A 52 10.01 5.23 1.19
N ALA A 53 8.76 5.60 1.46
CA ALA A 53 8.28 6.98 1.48
C ALA A 53 8.61 7.71 2.79
N TYR A 54 8.90 6.99 3.88
CA TYR A 54 9.12 7.55 5.22
C TYR A 54 10.09 8.75 5.25
N PRO A 55 11.26 8.74 4.57
CA PRO A 55 12.17 9.90 4.59
C PRO A 55 11.51 11.18 4.06
N LEU A 56 10.72 11.08 2.98
CA LEU A 56 10.05 12.23 2.36
C LEU A 56 8.85 12.70 3.19
N LEU A 57 8.12 11.75 3.78
CA LEU A 57 7.01 12.04 4.71
C LEU A 57 7.51 12.73 5.98
N LYS A 58 8.66 12.32 6.50
CA LYS A 58 9.30 12.92 7.67
C LYS A 58 9.71 14.37 7.41
N VAL A 59 10.29 14.67 6.23
CA VAL A 59 10.69 16.03 5.83
C VAL A 59 9.48 16.97 5.73
N SER A 60 8.30 16.45 5.36
CA SER A 60 7.07 17.25 5.28
C SER A 60 6.65 17.84 6.64
N GLY A 61 7.01 17.23 7.77
CA GLY A 61 6.65 17.67 9.11
C GLY A 61 5.18 17.46 9.49
N ALA A 62 4.29 17.32 8.49
CA ALA A 62 2.86 17.04 8.65
C ALA A 62 2.36 16.00 7.62
N GLY A 63 3.21 15.02 7.29
CA GLY A 63 2.88 13.97 6.33
C GLY A 63 1.67 13.12 6.77
N SER A 64 0.82 12.75 5.82
CA SER A 64 -0.35 11.91 6.02
C SER A 64 -0.29 10.66 5.12
N ILE A 65 -0.71 9.52 5.67
CA ILE A 65 -0.82 8.26 4.92
C ILE A 65 -2.28 7.83 4.94
N VAL A 66 -2.84 7.57 3.76
CA VAL A 66 -4.18 7.02 3.58
C VAL A 66 -4.02 5.61 3.02
N ASN A 67 -4.51 4.61 3.76
CA ASN A 67 -4.57 3.22 3.28
C ASN A 67 -6.02 2.91 2.93
N ILE A 68 -6.29 2.62 1.66
CA ILE A 68 -7.63 2.28 1.21
C ILE A 68 -7.92 0.82 1.53
N SER A 69 -8.82 0.60 2.48
CA SER A 69 -9.34 -0.73 2.85
C SER A 69 -10.69 -0.99 2.18
N SER A 70 -11.30 -2.15 2.47
CA SER A 70 -12.59 -2.56 1.95
C SER A 70 -13.51 -3.06 3.06
N ILE A 71 -14.82 -3.03 2.82
CA ILE A 71 -15.83 -3.65 3.70
C ILE A 71 -15.54 -5.13 3.95
N PHE A 72 -14.86 -5.81 3.01
CA PHE A 72 -14.44 -7.20 3.15
C PHE A 72 -13.37 -7.42 4.24
N GLY A 73 -12.69 -6.36 4.68
CA GLY A 73 -11.71 -6.43 5.76
C GLY A 73 -12.29 -6.22 7.16
N LYS A 74 -13.61 -5.96 7.28
CA LYS A 74 -14.25 -5.72 8.56
C LYS A 74 -14.48 -7.04 9.30
N LEU A 75 -14.00 -7.13 10.53
CA LEU A 75 -14.38 -8.19 11.47
C LEU A 75 -15.61 -7.71 12.25
N PHE A 76 -16.80 -8.20 11.85
CA PHE A 76 -18.14 -7.96 12.41
C PHE A 76 -18.56 -6.48 12.60
#